data_AF-F5BT24-F1
#
_entry.id   AF-F5BT24-F1
#
_cell.length_a   1.000
_cell.length_b   1.000
_cell.length_c   1.000
_cell.angle_alpha   90.00
_cell.angle_beta   90.00
_cell.angle_gamma   90.00
#
_symmetry.space_group_name_H-M   'P 1'
#
loop_
_entity.id
_entity.type
_entity.pdbx_description
1 polymer ?
#
loop_
_entity_poly.entity_id
_entity_poly.type
_entity_poly.pdbx_seq_one_letter_code
_entity_poly.pdbx_strand_id
1 'polypeptide(L)'
;VLADGSLPRFVYWEGGGASPKPANLHALPTNLPGDLLDFNLLTIPGKIRAAFGALGFIAPAPPAPYEESVREFVTRHLGEETFERVIDPFVSGVYAGDPDQLAMRAALKKIHRLEGLGDLGPGLVSGAINRFKEVAKEKRENPADPAWPTYKGGQLGSFRKGLQTLPNAVAQRLGADRVKTSWALRQLERDGPGFRATFDTPEGPKVVRAKSVSVTAPTRVAAEVCAGLVPAASDLAKVYSPPVASVTIAYRKEWFKALPGAQPGKPLVGFGHLLPRSMGVRSLGTIWSSSLFPGRAPEGWELLLTYIGGARDKGIAEMSVEEIVKQVDADNHKILLKPDAPAGKLLGCRVWQTAIPQYCRGHLDIL
;
A
#
# COMPACT_ATOMS: atom_id res chain seq x y z
N VAL A 1 -6.90 -1.51 18.84
CA VAL A 1 -5.99 -0.40 19.18
C VAL A 1 -5.92 0.52 17.99
N LEU A 2 -6.10 1.81 18.23
CA LEU A 2 -6.02 2.82 17.18
C LEU A 2 -4.67 3.51 17.31
N ALA A 3 -4.02 3.76 16.18
CA ALA A 3 -2.86 4.61 16.12
C ALA A 3 -3.30 6.08 16.29
N ASP A 4 -2.37 6.91 16.76
CA ASP A 4 -2.54 8.35 16.69
C ASP A 4 -2.53 8.78 15.21
N GLY A 5 -3.67 9.35 14.78
CA GLY A 5 -3.86 9.80 13.40
C GLY A 5 -3.01 11.02 13.02
N SER A 6 -2.49 11.74 14.02
CA SER A 6 -1.61 12.90 13.83
C SER A 6 -0.16 12.54 13.54
N LEU A 7 0.22 11.25 13.67
CA LEU A 7 1.59 10.83 13.43
C LEU A 7 2.02 11.16 12.00
N PRO A 8 3.15 11.88 11.82
CA PRO A 8 3.62 12.28 10.50
C PRO A 8 4.01 11.07 9.66
N ARG A 9 3.75 11.16 8.36
CA ARG A 9 4.23 10.22 7.35
C ARG A 9 5.35 10.93 6.61
N PHE A 10 6.52 10.31 6.53
CA PHE A 10 7.67 10.94 5.92
C PHE A 10 7.96 10.42 4.51
N VAL A 11 8.63 11.23 3.71
CA VAL A 11 9.36 10.81 2.52
C VAL A 11 10.83 11.14 2.74
N TYR A 12 11.72 10.21 2.43
CA TYR A 12 13.16 10.48 2.39
C TYR A 12 13.51 11.16 1.07
N TRP A 13 14.19 12.31 1.15
CA TRP A 13 14.63 13.04 -0.03
C TRP A 13 15.95 13.77 0.21
N GLU A 14 16.98 13.39 -0.54
CA GLU A 14 18.30 14.01 -0.48
C GLU A 14 18.60 14.71 -1.81
N GLY A 15 18.47 16.03 -1.85
CA GLY A 15 18.68 16.81 -3.06
C GLY A 15 18.27 18.28 -2.90
N GLY A 16 18.68 19.10 -3.87
CA GLY A 16 18.34 20.53 -3.90
C GLY A 16 16.84 20.77 -3.95
N GLY A 17 16.39 21.89 -3.37
CA GLY A 17 15.00 22.34 -3.45
C GLY A 17 14.10 21.95 -2.28
N ALA A 18 14.52 20.99 -1.46
CA ALA A 18 13.88 20.70 -0.18
C ALA A 18 14.65 21.38 0.97
N SER A 19 13.96 21.96 1.96
CA SER A 19 14.64 22.58 3.11
C SER A 19 15.38 21.52 3.94
N PRO A 20 16.54 21.82 4.54
CA PRO A 20 17.23 20.87 5.41
C PRO A 20 16.31 20.32 6.50
N LYS A 21 16.25 19.00 6.63
CA LYS A 21 15.50 18.30 7.68
C LYS A 21 16.39 17.25 8.33
N PRO A 22 16.21 16.97 9.64
CA PRO A 22 16.89 15.85 10.28
C PRO A 22 16.69 14.56 9.49
N ALA A 23 17.80 13.89 9.17
CA ALA A 23 17.84 12.67 8.35
C ALA A 23 17.15 12.77 6.97
N ASN A 24 17.00 13.98 6.41
CA ASN A 24 16.35 14.20 5.11
C ASN A 24 14.92 13.63 5.03
N LEU A 25 14.21 13.62 6.17
CA LEU A 25 12.83 13.14 6.27
C LEU A 25 11.84 14.30 6.24
N HIS A 26 11.02 14.34 5.21
CA HIS A 26 10.03 15.40 4.97
C HIS A 26 8.63 14.89 5.26
N ALA A 27 7.91 15.54 6.18
CA ALA A 27 6.53 15.16 6.48
C ALA A 27 5.62 15.49 5.30
N LEU A 28 4.77 14.54 4.92
CA LEU A 28 3.67 14.74 3.99
C LEU A 28 2.55 15.54 4.67
N PRO A 29 1.86 16.42 3.93
CA PRO A 29 0.77 17.20 4.49
C PRO A 29 -0.40 16.25 4.79
N THR A 30 -0.94 16.36 5.99
CA THR A 30 -2.09 15.56 6.46
C THR A 30 -3.35 16.39 6.63
N ASN A 31 -3.20 17.72 6.81
CA ASN A 31 -4.27 18.70 6.95
C ASN A 31 -4.06 19.83 5.93
N LEU A 32 -4.60 19.67 4.72
CA LEU A 32 -4.68 20.76 3.76
C LEU A 32 -5.84 21.71 4.11
N PRO A 33 -5.67 23.05 4.01
CA PRO A 33 -4.50 23.77 3.51
C PRO A 33 -3.44 24.13 4.58
N GLY A 34 -3.69 23.89 5.86
CA GLY A 34 -2.83 24.35 6.97
C GLY A 34 -1.37 23.89 6.89
N ASP A 35 -1.14 22.66 6.41
CA ASP A 35 0.20 22.06 6.34
C ASP A 35 1.01 22.54 5.10
N LEU A 36 0.44 23.32 4.19
CA LEU A 36 1.11 23.72 2.94
C LEU A 36 2.34 24.63 3.15
N LEU A 37 2.33 25.41 4.24
CA LEU A 37 3.44 26.30 4.58
C LEU A 37 4.66 25.52 5.11
N ASP A 38 4.42 24.46 5.87
CA ASP A 38 5.46 23.59 6.41
C ASP A 38 5.89 22.47 5.43
N PHE A 39 5.07 22.22 4.41
CA PHE A 39 5.35 21.26 3.35
C PHE A 39 6.48 21.75 2.44
N ASN A 40 7.71 21.32 2.73
CA ASN A 40 8.92 21.75 2.03
C ASN A 40 9.63 20.61 1.29
N LEU A 41 8.85 19.73 0.67
CA LEU A 41 9.35 18.65 -0.19
C LEU A 41 9.40 19.08 -1.68
N LEU A 42 8.54 20.02 -2.09
CA LEU A 42 8.53 20.60 -3.43
C LEU A 42 9.19 22.00 -3.42
N THR A 43 9.87 22.33 -4.51
CA THR A 43 10.36 23.67 -4.80
C THR A 43 9.19 24.64 -4.99
N ILE A 44 9.46 25.96 -4.90
CA ILE A 44 8.44 26.98 -5.16
C ILE A 44 7.84 26.82 -6.58
N PRO A 45 8.64 26.68 -7.66
CA PRO A 45 8.09 26.37 -8.99
C PRO A 45 7.25 25.10 -9.02
N GLY A 46 7.68 24.04 -8.33
CA GLY A 46 6.92 22.79 -8.19
C GLY A 46 5.57 22.98 -7.51
N LYS A 47 5.53 23.72 -6.40
CA LYS A 47 4.28 24.06 -5.69
C LYS A 47 3.32 24.85 -6.60
N ILE A 48 3.84 25.82 -7.34
CA ILE A 48 3.07 26.60 -8.31
C ILE A 48 2.53 25.68 -9.41
N ARG A 49 3.38 24.87 -10.04
CA ARG A 49 2.98 23.93 -11.09
C ARG A 49 1.90 22.95 -10.61
N ALA A 50 2.04 22.44 -9.40
CA ALA A 50 1.06 21.54 -8.79
C ALA A 50 -0.27 22.26 -8.53
N ALA A 51 -0.24 23.48 -8.00
CA ALA A 51 -1.45 24.27 -7.72
C ALA A 51 -2.23 24.59 -9.01
N PHE A 52 -1.56 25.11 -10.04
CA PHE A 52 -2.20 25.43 -11.32
C PHE A 52 -2.84 24.19 -11.96
N GLY A 53 -2.13 23.06 -12.02
CA GLY A 53 -2.73 21.90 -12.64
C GLY A 53 -3.78 21.20 -11.77
N ALA A 54 -3.71 21.31 -10.42
CA ALA A 54 -4.81 20.90 -9.53
C ALA A 54 -6.09 21.74 -9.75
N LEU A 55 -5.95 22.99 -10.17
CA LEU A 55 -7.03 23.87 -10.58
C LEU A 55 -7.54 23.60 -12.01
N GLY A 56 -6.89 22.72 -12.77
CA GLY A 56 -7.31 22.32 -14.12
C GLY A 56 -6.57 23.01 -15.27
N PHE A 57 -5.50 23.79 -14.99
CA PHE A 57 -4.61 24.31 -16.04
C PHE A 57 -3.67 23.19 -16.53
N ILE A 58 -4.23 22.25 -17.28
CA ILE A 58 -3.57 21.01 -17.72
C ILE A 58 -3.78 20.80 -19.21
N ALA A 59 -2.91 19.98 -19.81
CA ALA A 59 -3.12 19.50 -21.18
C ALA A 59 -4.36 18.59 -21.24
N PRO A 60 -5.07 18.52 -22.38
CA PRO A 60 -6.14 17.55 -22.60
C PRO A 60 -5.67 16.12 -22.32
N ALA A 61 -6.59 15.30 -21.82
CA ALA A 61 -6.33 13.87 -21.70
C ALA A 61 -6.11 13.24 -23.09
N PRO A 62 -5.30 12.18 -23.20
CA PRO A 62 -5.16 11.43 -24.45
C PRO A 62 -6.52 10.92 -24.96
N PRO A 63 -6.71 10.83 -26.30
CA PRO A 63 -7.96 10.34 -26.85
C PRO A 63 -8.18 8.85 -26.49
N ALA A 64 -9.44 8.49 -26.27
CA ALA A 64 -9.83 7.10 -26.10
C ALA A 64 -9.42 6.25 -27.33
N PRO A 65 -9.04 4.97 -27.16
CA PRO A 65 -9.15 4.16 -25.94
C PRO A 65 -7.89 4.18 -25.05
N TYR A 66 -7.01 5.18 -25.17
CA TYR A 66 -5.77 5.23 -24.40
C TYR A 66 -6.03 5.24 -22.88
N GLU A 67 -5.34 4.35 -22.16
CA GLU A 67 -5.39 4.29 -20.70
C GLU A 67 -4.11 4.89 -20.13
N GLU A 68 -4.23 6.04 -19.46
CA GLU A 68 -3.08 6.69 -18.84
C GLU A 68 -2.49 5.87 -17.69
N SER A 69 -1.16 5.87 -17.63
CA SER A 69 -0.44 5.39 -16.46
C SER A 69 -0.62 6.35 -15.27
N VAL A 70 -0.30 5.89 -14.05
CA VAL A 70 -0.27 6.76 -12.87
C VAL A 70 0.72 7.90 -13.07
N ARG A 71 1.89 7.66 -13.69
CA ARG A 71 2.84 8.73 -14.02
C ARG A 71 2.23 9.75 -14.97
N GLU A 72 1.68 9.31 -16.10
CA GLU A 72 1.14 10.20 -17.13
C GLU A 72 0.06 11.12 -16.56
N PHE A 73 -0.90 10.55 -15.83
CA PHE A 73 -1.97 11.32 -15.23
C PHE A 73 -1.44 12.35 -14.22
N VAL A 74 -0.54 11.93 -13.33
CA VAL A 74 -0.03 12.79 -12.25
C VAL A 74 0.89 13.87 -12.79
N THR A 75 1.75 13.57 -13.75
CA THR A 75 2.64 14.57 -14.35
C THR A 75 1.85 15.62 -15.13
N ARG A 76 0.79 15.19 -15.85
CA ARG A 76 -0.16 16.09 -16.51
C ARG A 76 -0.87 17.01 -15.50
N HIS A 77 -1.33 16.47 -14.37
CA HIS A 77 -2.04 17.26 -13.36
C HIS A 77 -1.12 18.07 -12.44
N LEU A 78 -0.14 17.45 -11.81
CA LEU A 78 0.61 18.03 -10.69
C LEU A 78 2.10 18.30 -11.00
N GLY A 79 2.56 17.91 -12.19
CA GLY A 79 3.94 18.08 -12.63
C GLY A 79 4.89 16.96 -12.18
N GLU A 80 6.06 16.89 -12.85
CA GLU A 80 7.07 15.85 -12.62
C GLU A 80 7.59 15.83 -11.19
N GLU A 81 7.78 17.00 -10.58
CA GLU A 81 8.33 17.08 -9.23
C GLU A 81 7.39 16.49 -8.18
N THR A 82 6.07 16.73 -8.30
CA THR A 82 5.06 16.11 -7.43
C THR A 82 5.03 14.61 -7.65
N PHE A 83 5.12 14.18 -8.91
CA PHE A 83 5.19 12.77 -9.23
C PHE A 83 6.39 12.11 -8.54
N GLU A 84 7.61 12.60 -8.79
CA GLU A 84 8.85 12.00 -8.31
C GLU A 84 8.93 11.97 -6.78
N ARG A 85 8.57 13.07 -6.13
CA ARG A 85 8.80 13.24 -4.69
C ARG A 85 7.65 12.76 -3.82
N VAL A 86 6.44 12.62 -4.37
CA VAL A 86 5.25 12.27 -3.58
C VAL A 86 4.57 11.02 -4.09
N ILE A 87 4.32 10.93 -5.39
CA ILE A 87 3.49 9.85 -5.94
C ILE A 87 4.29 8.58 -6.23
N ASP A 88 5.48 8.67 -6.81
CA ASP A 88 6.38 7.54 -7.01
C ASP A 88 6.67 6.77 -5.70
N PRO A 89 7.08 7.42 -4.58
CA PRO A 89 7.27 6.74 -3.32
C PRO A 89 5.97 6.15 -2.76
N PHE A 90 4.82 6.82 -2.97
CA PHE A 90 3.52 6.29 -2.56
C PHE A 90 3.14 5.01 -3.32
N VAL A 91 3.23 5.03 -4.65
CA VAL A 91 2.94 3.86 -5.50
C VAL A 91 3.87 2.70 -5.16
N SER A 92 5.16 2.99 -4.98
CA SER A 92 6.16 1.99 -4.61
C SER A 92 5.91 1.41 -3.22
N GLY A 93 5.63 2.26 -2.23
CA GLY A 93 5.44 1.84 -0.85
C GLY A 93 4.13 1.10 -0.59
N VAL A 94 3.06 1.44 -1.32
CA VAL A 94 1.71 0.91 -1.07
C VAL A 94 1.35 -0.21 -2.03
N TYR A 95 1.67 -0.07 -3.31
CA TYR A 95 1.34 -1.05 -4.35
C TYR A 95 2.51 -1.97 -4.69
N ALA A 96 3.73 -1.68 -4.18
CA ALA A 96 4.98 -2.28 -4.65
C ALA A 96 5.08 -2.25 -6.19
N GLY A 97 4.50 -1.21 -6.80
CA GLY A 97 4.22 -1.16 -8.22
C GLY A 97 5.13 -0.25 -9.01
N ASP A 98 4.98 -0.33 -10.33
CA ASP A 98 5.61 0.58 -11.28
C ASP A 98 4.58 1.61 -11.77
N PRO A 99 4.70 2.89 -11.41
CA PRO A 99 3.75 3.92 -11.82
C PRO A 99 3.65 4.13 -13.34
N ASP A 100 4.67 3.72 -14.10
CA ASP A 100 4.66 3.76 -15.57
C ASP A 100 3.79 2.65 -16.20
N GLN A 101 3.47 1.62 -15.42
CA GLN A 101 2.70 0.45 -15.87
C GLN A 101 1.28 0.45 -15.32
N LEU A 102 1.09 0.91 -14.08
CA LEU A 102 -0.22 0.95 -13.42
C LEU A 102 -1.18 1.89 -14.14
N ALA A 103 -2.35 1.38 -14.50
CA ALA A 103 -3.43 2.19 -15.07
C ALA A 103 -4.04 3.09 -14.01
N MET A 104 -4.04 4.41 -14.24
CA MET A 104 -4.58 5.38 -13.27
C MET A 104 -6.05 5.08 -12.93
N ARG A 105 -6.85 4.77 -13.96
CA ARG A 105 -8.29 4.48 -13.85
C ARG A 105 -8.58 3.25 -12.99
N ALA A 106 -7.70 2.25 -13.01
CA ALA A 106 -7.82 1.02 -12.23
C ALA A 106 -7.17 1.14 -10.84
N ALA A 107 -5.90 1.53 -10.78
CA ALA A 107 -5.09 1.58 -9.56
C ALA A 107 -5.53 2.67 -8.57
N LEU A 108 -5.87 3.86 -9.08
CA LEU A 108 -6.23 5.03 -8.29
C LEU A 108 -7.60 5.59 -8.71
N LYS A 109 -8.56 4.70 -8.94
CA LYS A 109 -9.93 4.99 -9.41
C LYS A 109 -10.59 6.19 -8.73
N LYS A 110 -10.43 6.33 -7.41
CA LYS A 110 -11.02 7.44 -6.63
C LYS A 110 -10.45 8.80 -7.02
N ILE A 111 -9.15 8.86 -7.30
CA ILE A 111 -8.46 10.09 -7.73
C ILE A 111 -8.75 10.37 -9.20
N HIS A 112 -8.67 9.34 -10.06
CA HIS A 112 -9.02 9.46 -11.48
C HIS A 112 -10.44 10.03 -11.68
N ARG A 113 -11.40 9.57 -10.86
CA ARG A 113 -12.79 10.05 -10.91
C ARG A 113 -12.90 11.57 -10.69
N LEU A 114 -11.98 12.19 -9.94
CA LEU A 114 -12.06 13.63 -9.65
C LEU A 114 -11.95 14.49 -10.91
N GLU A 115 -11.13 14.10 -11.89
CA GLU A 115 -11.00 14.83 -13.16
C GLU A 115 -12.35 15.01 -13.86
N GLY A 116 -13.21 13.99 -13.83
CA GLY A 116 -14.54 14.02 -14.46
C GLY A 116 -15.68 14.54 -13.58
N LEU A 117 -15.43 14.88 -12.30
CA LEU A 117 -16.46 15.35 -11.37
C LEU A 117 -16.54 16.88 -11.25
N GLY A 118 -15.56 17.60 -11.79
CA GLY A 118 -15.48 19.06 -11.64
C GLY A 118 -16.46 19.79 -12.55
N ASP A 119 -17.24 20.72 -11.98
CA ASP A 119 -18.09 21.63 -12.78
C ASP A 119 -17.27 22.76 -13.43
N LEU A 120 -16.04 22.98 -12.97
CA LEU A 120 -15.13 24.05 -13.43
C LEU A 120 -14.03 23.52 -14.37
N GLY A 121 -14.25 22.35 -14.98
CA GLY A 121 -13.29 21.68 -15.85
C GLY A 121 -12.53 20.53 -15.16
N PRO A 122 -11.43 20.04 -15.76
CA PRO A 122 -10.77 18.80 -15.36
C PRO A 122 -9.91 18.92 -14.07
N GLY A 123 -10.03 20.01 -13.32
CA GLY A 123 -9.24 20.25 -12.11
C GLY A 123 -9.64 19.32 -10.96
N LEU A 124 -8.64 18.68 -10.33
CA LEU A 124 -8.83 17.80 -9.17
C LEU A 124 -9.49 18.50 -7.98
N VAL A 125 -9.26 19.81 -7.80
CA VAL A 125 -9.87 20.59 -6.72
C VAL A 125 -11.39 20.68 -6.90
N SER A 126 -11.86 20.99 -8.11
CA SER A 126 -13.29 21.08 -8.42
C SER A 126 -13.96 19.72 -8.21
N GLY A 127 -13.34 18.66 -8.72
CA GLY A 127 -13.80 17.29 -8.51
C GLY A 127 -13.86 16.87 -7.04
N ALA A 128 -12.87 17.25 -6.24
CA ALA A 128 -12.83 16.95 -4.81
C ALA A 128 -14.00 17.62 -4.06
N ILE A 129 -14.27 18.90 -4.35
CA ILE A 129 -15.40 19.65 -3.76
C ILE A 129 -16.72 18.94 -4.07
N ASN A 130 -16.93 18.55 -5.32
CA ASN A 130 -18.16 17.85 -5.71
C ASN A 130 -18.25 16.46 -5.11
N ARG A 131 -17.13 15.73 -4.99
CA ARG A 131 -17.11 14.45 -4.28
C ARG A 131 -17.48 14.62 -2.80
N PHE A 132 -17.03 15.68 -2.13
CA PHE A 132 -17.42 15.96 -0.76
C PHE A 132 -18.94 16.18 -0.64
N LYS A 133 -19.55 16.92 -1.56
CA LYS A 133 -21.00 17.10 -1.62
C LYS A 133 -21.74 15.77 -1.84
N GLU A 134 -21.27 14.93 -2.75
CA GLU A 134 -21.84 13.59 -2.98
C GLU A 134 -21.78 12.73 -1.70
N VAL A 135 -20.63 12.66 -1.02
CA VAL A 135 -20.48 11.88 0.22
C VAL A 135 -21.43 12.40 1.31
N ALA A 136 -21.57 13.72 1.43
CA ALA A 136 -22.49 14.31 2.40
C ALA A 136 -23.95 13.94 2.09
N LYS A 137 -24.34 13.92 0.80
CA LYS A 137 -25.65 13.48 0.34
C LYS A 137 -25.87 11.98 0.60
N GLU A 138 -24.92 11.13 0.22
CA GLU A 138 -24.95 9.67 0.46
C GLU A 138 -25.16 9.35 1.95
N LYS A 139 -24.44 10.04 2.85
CA LYS A 139 -24.59 9.86 4.31
C LYS A 139 -25.96 10.30 4.84
N ARG A 140 -26.59 11.30 4.22
CA ARG A 140 -27.91 11.79 4.61
C ARG A 140 -29.02 10.85 4.13
N GLU A 141 -28.87 10.31 2.92
CA GLU A 141 -29.85 9.40 2.29
C GLU A 141 -29.75 7.97 2.82
N ASN A 142 -28.56 7.54 3.25
CA ASN A 142 -28.32 6.23 3.84
C ASN A 142 -27.53 6.38 5.15
N PRO A 143 -28.20 6.78 6.26
CA PRO A 143 -27.54 6.95 7.54
C PRO A 143 -26.99 5.61 8.04
N ALA A 144 -25.83 5.66 8.71
CA ALA A 144 -25.24 4.47 9.32
C ALA A 144 -26.17 3.91 10.40
N ASP A 145 -26.20 2.58 10.52
CA ASP A 145 -26.93 1.90 11.59
C ASP A 145 -26.43 2.39 12.97
N PRO A 146 -27.31 2.90 13.85
CA PRO A 146 -26.93 3.35 15.19
C PRO A 146 -26.26 2.27 16.05
N ALA A 147 -26.46 0.99 15.75
CA ALA A 147 -25.80 -0.11 16.45
C ALA A 147 -24.31 -0.25 16.08
N TRP A 148 -23.85 0.41 15.01
CA TRP A 148 -22.46 0.33 14.60
C TRP A 148 -21.56 1.17 15.51
N PRO A 149 -20.33 0.70 15.79
CA PRO A 149 -19.40 1.46 16.59
C PRO A 149 -19.04 2.79 15.89
N THR A 150 -19.12 3.89 16.64
CA THR A 150 -18.60 5.18 16.19
C THR A 150 -17.09 5.12 16.06
N TYR A 151 -16.54 5.58 14.94
CA TYR A 151 -15.10 5.69 14.73
C TYR A 151 -14.74 7.07 14.17
N LYS A 152 -13.54 7.55 14.50
CA LYS A 152 -12.97 8.72 13.83
C LYS A 152 -12.33 8.26 12.53
N GLY A 153 -12.82 8.76 11.41
CA GLY A 153 -12.22 8.52 10.09
C GLY A 153 -10.74 8.93 10.08
N GLY A 154 -9.92 8.21 9.31
CA GLY A 154 -8.48 8.49 9.17
C GLY A 154 -7.58 7.87 10.24
N GLN A 155 -8.12 7.32 11.33
CA GLN A 155 -7.33 6.56 12.30
C GLN A 155 -7.03 5.16 11.80
N LEU A 156 -5.75 4.78 11.82
CA LEU A 156 -5.32 3.42 11.49
C LEU A 156 -5.55 2.50 12.67
N GLY A 157 -6.07 1.30 12.41
CA GLY A 157 -6.42 0.33 13.44
C GLY A 157 -5.64 -0.98 13.31
N SER A 158 -5.31 -1.58 14.46
CA SER A 158 -4.84 -2.97 14.57
C SER A 158 -5.45 -3.63 15.82
N PHE A 159 -5.23 -4.93 16.00
CA PHE A 159 -5.51 -5.63 17.25
C PHE A 159 -4.28 -5.63 18.17
N ARG A 160 -4.50 -5.79 19.49
CA ARG A 160 -3.41 -5.83 20.49
C ARG A 160 -2.39 -6.93 20.18
N LYS A 161 -2.88 -8.10 19.75
CA LYS A 161 -2.06 -9.27 19.37
C LYS A 161 -1.75 -9.34 17.87
N GLY A 162 -1.87 -8.23 17.14
CA GLY A 162 -1.61 -8.18 15.69
C GLY A 162 -2.78 -8.63 14.81
N LEU A 163 -2.66 -8.42 13.50
CA LEU A 163 -3.74 -8.62 12.53
C LEU A 163 -4.25 -10.07 12.44
N GLN A 164 -3.43 -11.05 12.82
CA GLN A 164 -3.83 -12.46 12.90
C GLN A 164 -4.98 -12.72 13.89
N THR A 165 -5.22 -11.80 14.83
CA THR A 165 -6.35 -11.87 15.78
C THR A 165 -7.69 -12.04 15.06
N LEU A 166 -7.93 -11.28 13.98
CA LEU A 166 -9.20 -11.32 13.25
C LEU A 166 -9.46 -12.65 12.53
N PRO A 167 -8.59 -13.14 11.63
CA PRO A 167 -8.83 -14.43 10.96
C PRO A 167 -8.90 -15.59 11.95
N ASN A 168 -8.10 -15.57 13.03
CA ASN A 168 -8.19 -16.61 14.06
C ASN A 168 -9.54 -16.61 14.79
N ALA A 169 -10.06 -15.42 15.15
CA ALA A 169 -11.36 -15.30 15.79
C ALA A 169 -12.50 -15.75 14.85
N VAL A 170 -12.43 -15.40 13.56
CA VAL A 170 -13.39 -15.87 12.56
C VAL A 170 -13.33 -17.39 12.42
N ALA A 171 -12.13 -17.97 12.31
CA ALA A 171 -11.97 -19.42 12.21
C ALA A 171 -12.52 -20.15 13.44
N GLN A 172 -12.22 -19.66 14.64
CA GLN A 172 -12.73 -20.20 15.90
C GLN A 172 -14.27 -20.13 15.96
N ARG A 173 -14.87 -19.02 15.53
CA ARG A 173 -16.34 -18.82 15.57
C ARG A 173 -17.08 -19.74 14.60
N LEU A 174 -16.49 -20.02 13.43
CA LEU A 174 -17.07 -20.86 12.39
C LEU A 174 -16.86 -22.37 12.66
N GLY A 175 -15.78 -22.73 13.34
CA GLY A 175 -15.45 -24.12 13.71
C GLY A 175 -14.79 -24.92 12.59
N ALA A 176 -14.15 -26.03 12.97
CA ALA A 176 -13.37 -26.91 12.08
C ALA A 176 -14.24 -27.66 11.05
N ASP A 177 -15.56 -27.74 11.26
CA ASP A 177 -16.49 -28.34 10.30
C ASP A 177 -16.68 -27.47 9.06
N ARG A 178 -16.58 -26.14 9.20
CA ARG A 178 -16.77 -25.17 8.13
C ARG A 178 -15.45 -24.63 7.58
N VAL A 179 -14.45 -24.52 8.43
CA VAL A 179 -13.12 -24.02 8.04
C VAL A 179 -12.18 -25.21 7.85
N LYS A 180 -11.99 -25.59 6.58
CA LYS A 180 -11.08 -26.68 6.20
C LYS A 180 -9.74 -26.10 5.76
N THR A 181 -8.71 -26.25 6.61
CA THR A 181 -7.33 -25.89 6.27
C THR A 181 -6.64 -27.05 5.57
N SER A 182 -5.60 -26.75 4.78
CA SER A 182 -4.90 -27.76 3.97
C SER A 182 -5.78 -28.48 2.94
N TRP A 183 -6.91 -27.88 2.56
CA TRP A 183 -7.77 -28.34 1.46
C TRP A 183 -7.52 -27.45 0.25
N ALA A 184 -6.92 -28.00 -0.79
CA ALA A 184 -6.62 -27.27 -2.03
C ALA A 184 -7.65 -27.65 -3.10
N LEU A 185 -8.41 -26.67 -3.60
CA LEU A 185 -9.36 -26.89 -4.68
C LEU A 185 -8.58 -27.28 -5.95
N ARG A 186 -8.89 -28.45 -6.49
CA ARG A 186 -8.28 -28.97 -7.72
C ARG A 186 -9.16 -28.78 -8.95
N GLN A 187 -10.47 -28.97 -8.77
CA GLN A 187 -11.41 -28.97 -9.87
C GLN A 187 -12.75 -28.44 -9.41
N LEU A 188 -13.38 -27.61 -10.24
CA LEU A 188 -14.71 -27.07 -10.02
C LEU A 188 -15.56 -27.27 -11.26
N GLU A 189 -16.70 -27.93 -11.11
CA GLU A 189 -17.56 -28.34 -12.23
C GLU A 189 -19.04 -28.08 -11.93
N ARG A 190 -19.85 -28.05 -12.98
CA ARG A 190 -21.31 -28.06 -12.85
C ARG A 190 -21.76 -29.46 -12.45
N ASP A 191 -22.74 -29.50 -11.54
CA ASP A 191 -23.38 -30.73 -11.09
C ASP A 191 -24.89 -30.47 -10.98
N GLY A 192 -25.59 -30.67 -12.11
CA GLY A 192 -26.99 -30.27 -12.28
C GLY A 192 -27.20 -28.77 -12.00
N PRO A 193 -28.12 -28.39 -11.08
CA PRO A 193 -28.34 -26.98 -10.73
C PRO A 193 -27.23 -26.39 -9.83
N GLY A 194 -26.31 -27.21 -9.33
CA GLY A 194 -25.25 -26.81 -8.41
C GLY A 194 -23.85 -26.97 -8.97
N PHE A 195 -22.90 -27.16 -8.07
CA PHE A 195 -21.49 -27.32 -8.33
C PHE A 195 -20.90 -28.49 -7.56
N ARG A 196 -19.92 -29.14 -8.18
CA ARG A 196 -19.07 -30.16 -7.57
C ARG A 196 -17.65 -29.61 -7.50
N ALA A 197 -17.08 -29.61 -6.31
CA ALA A 197 -15.73 -29.14 -6.03
C ALA A 197 -14.89 -30.30 -5.48
N THR A 198 -13.79 -30.61 -6.17
CA THR A 198 -12.84 -31.67 -5.78
C THR A 198 -11.62 -31.03 -5.13
N PHE A 199 -11.28 -31.48 -3.93
CA PHE A 199 -10.17 -30.96 -3.14
C PHE A 199 -9.11 -32.03 -2.89
N ASP A 200 -7.85 -31.65 -3.01
CA ASP A 200 -6.74 -32.39 -2.41
C ASP A 200 -6.71 -32.08 -0.91
N THR A 201 -6.68 -33.12 -0.07
CA THR A 201 -6.68 -33.00 1.40
C THR A 201 -5.66 -33.94 2.04
N PRO A 202 -5.29 -33.75 3.33
CA PRO A 202 -4.37 -34.65 4.02
C PRO A 202 -4.84 -36.11 4.10
N GLU A 203 -6.14 -36.36 3.98
CA GLU A 203 -6.76 -37.70 4.01
C GLU A 203 -7.03 -38.26 2.61
N GLY A 204 -6.47 -37.63 1.57
CA GLY A 204 -6.75 -37.92 0.17
C GLY A 204 -7.86 -37.05 -0.43
N PRO A 205 -8.20 -37.26 -1.71
CA PRO A 205 -9.17 -36.43 -2.41
C PRO A 205 -10.56 -36.46 -1.77
N LYS A 206 -11.20 -35.31 -1.63
CA LYS A 206 -12.58 -35.17 -1.13
C LYS A 206 -13.42 -34.36 -2.11
N VAL A 207 -14.71 -34.67 -2.17
CA VAL A 207 -15.68 -33.97 -3.03
C VAL A 207 -16.71 -33.27 -2.16
N VAL A 208 -16.96 -31.99 -2.47
CA VAL A 208 -17.99 -31.16 -1.84
C VAL A 208 -18.99 -30.72 -2.90
N ARG A 209 -20.29 -30.81 -2.58
CA ARG A 209 -21.36 -30.30 -3.44
C ARG A 209 -21.99 -29.05 -2.83
N ALA A 210 -22.25 -28.04 -3.65
CA ALA A 210 -22.83 -26.79 -3.22
C ALA A 210 -23.80 -26.22 -4.27
N LYS A 211 -24.78 -25.43 -3.84
CA LYS A 211 -25.68 -24.69 -4.74
C LYS A 211 -25.00 -23.46 -5.34
N SER A 212 -24.09 -22.85 -4.58
CA SER A 212 -23.35 -21.64 -4.96
C SER A 212 -21.91 -21.76 -4.50
N VAL A 213 -20.99 -21.14 -5.25
CA VAL A 213 -19.56 -21.12 -4.94
C VAL A 213 -19.05 -19.68 -5.05
N SER A 214 -18.30 -19.25 -4.05
CA SER A 214 -17.58 -17.96 -4.05
C SER A 214 -16.09 -18.24 -4.04
N VAL A 215 -15.37 -17.74 -5.05
CA VAL A 215 -13.93 -17.96 -5.21
C VAL A 215 -13.20 -16.70 -4.77
N THR A 216 -12.43 -16.82 -3.69
CA THR A 216 -11.63 -15.73 -3.10
C THR A 216 -10.13 -16.02 -3.17
N ALA A 217 -9.74 -17.00 -3.99
CA ALA A 217 -8.35 -17.37 -4.22
C ALA A 217 -7.60 -16.29 -5.05
N PRO A 218 -6.26 -16.23 -4.99
CA PRO A 218 -5.47 -15.36 -5.86
C PRO A 218 -5.79 -15.58 -7.34
N THR A 219 -5.63 -14.54 -8.17
CA THR A 219 -6.00 -14.56 -9.61
C THR A 219 -5.43 -15.76 -10.36
N ARG A 220 -4.16 -16.12 -10.14
CA ARG A 220 -3.52 -17.30 -10.74
C ARG A 220 -4.23 -18.61 -10.44
N VAL A 221 -4.73 -18.76 -9.22
CA VAL A 221 -5.44 -19.98 -8.78
C VAL A 221 -6.85 -19.96 -9.35
N ALA A 222 -7.53 -18.81 -9.27
CA ALA A 222 -8.86 -18.63 -9.84
C ALA A 222 -8.86 -18.89 -11.36
N ALA A 223 -7.83 -18.44 -12.08
CA ALA A 223 -7.67 -18.68 -13.51
C ALA A 223 -7.66 -20.17 -13.84
N GLU A 224 -6.89 -20.97 -13.09
CA GLU A 224 -6.78 -22.41 -13.30
C GLU A 224 -8.08 -23.13 -12.95
N VAL A 225 -8.61 -22.94 -11.73
CA VAL A 225 -9.73 -23.74 -11.23
C VAL A 225 -11.08 -23.36 -11.82
N CYS A 226 -11.24 -22.12 -12.32
CA CYS A 226 -12.48 -21.64 -12.89
C CYS A 226 -12.55 -21.70 -14.41
N ALA A 227 -11.43 -21.88 -15.13
CA ALA A 227 -11.40 -21.83 -16.59
C ALA A 227 -12.36 -22.83 -17.26
N GLY A 228 -12.52 -24.03 -16.69
CA GLY A 228 -13.45 -25.05 -17.20
C GLY A 228 -14.93 -24.66 -17.09
N LEU A 229 -15.27 -23.73 -16.20
CA LEU A 229 -16.64 -23.23 -16.00
C LEU A 229 -16.89 -21.89 -16.66
N VAL A 230 -15.90 -21.01 -16.60
CA VAL A 230 -15.93 -19.67 -17.15
C VAL A 230 -14.64 -19.49 -17.94
N PRO A 231 -14.65 -19.74 -19.26
CA PRO A 231 -13.43 -19.69 -20.08
C PRO A 231 -12.66 -18.36 -19.97
N ALA A 232 -13.38 -17.24 -19.84
CA ALA A 232 -12.80 -15.91 -19.62
C ALA A 232 -11.98 -15.80 -18.32
N ALA A 233 -12.20 -16.66 -17.32
CA ALA A 233 -11.41 -16.66 -16.09
C ALA A 233 -9.92 -16.96 -16.34
N SER A 234 -9.57 -17.61 -17.46
CA SER A 234 -8.18 -17.84 -17.85
C SER A 234 -7.37 -16.54 -17.99
N ASP A 235 -8.03 -15.43 -18.33
CA ASP A 235 -7.40 -14.12 -18.46
C ASP A 235 -6.91 -13.55 -17.11
N LEU A 236 -7.44 -14.04 -15.99
CA LEU A 236 -6.94 -13.68 -14.66
C LEU A 236 -5.46 -14.07 -14.46
N ALA A 237 -4.94 -15.03 -15.22
CA ALA A 237 -3.52 -15.40 -15.22
C ALA A 237 -2.62 -14.28 -15.75
N LYS A 238 -3.16 -13.33 -16.54
CA LYS A 238 -2.43 -12.15 -17.05
C LYS A 238 -2.16 -11.12 -15.94
N VAL A 239 -2.85 -11.20 -14.80
CA VAL A 239 -2.65 -10.27 -13.67
C VAL A 239 -1.32 -10.55 -12.97
N TYR A 240 -0.33 -9.73 -13.27
CA TYR A 240 1.01 -9.80 -12.67
C TYR A 240 0.98 -9.42 -11.17
N SER A 241 1.83 -10.07 -10.37
CA SER A 241 2.11 -9.71 -8.97
C SER A 241 3.61 -9.81 -8.70
N PRO A 242 4.31 -8.75 -8.26
CA PRO A 242 5.74 -8.80 -8.04
C PRO A 242 6.10 -9.50 -6.73
N PRO A 243 7.36 -9.96 -6.62
CA PRO A 243 7.90 -10.42 -5.36
C PRO A 243 8.14 -9.26 -4.40
N VAL A 244 7.81 -9.43 -3.11
CA VAL A 244 8.05 -8.46 -2.03
C VAL A 244 8.48 -9.21 -0.78
N ALA A 245 9.52 -8.72 -0.11
CA ALA A 245 9.89 -9.18 1.21
C ALA A 245 9.45 -8.19 2.29
N SER A 246 8.95 -8.70 3.39
CA SER A 246 8.69 -7.95 4.63
C SER A 246 9.72 -8.35 5.68
N VAL A 247 10.47 -7.38 6.20
CA VAL A 247 11.56 -7.61 7.15
C VAL A 247 11.31 -6.81 8.41
N THR A 248 11.30 -7.50 9.55
CA THR A 248 11.07 -6.89 10.87
C THR A 248 12.37 -6.94 11.67
N ILE A 249 12.91 -5.77 11.99
CA ILE A 249 14.17 -5.63 12.72
C ILE A 249 13.95 -4.72 13.93
N ALA A 250 14.52 -5.09 15.07
CA ALA A 250 14.53 -4.28 16.28
C ALA A 250 15.89 -3.60 16.47
N TYR A 251 15.87 -2.31 16.80
CA TYR A 251 17.05 -1.50 17.09
C TYR A 251 16.94 -0.85 18.45
N ARG A 252 18.07 -0.58 19.11
CA ARG A 252 18.07 0.22 20.34
C ARG A 252 17.77 1.69 20.05
N LYS A 253 17.02 2.36 20.92
CA LYS A 253 16.65 3.78 20.75
C LYS A 253 17.88 4.69 20.67
N GLU A 254 18.94 4.37 21.39
CA GLU A 254 20.20 5.15 21.40
C GLU A 254 20.99 5.06 20.08
N TRP A 255 20.69 4.09 19.22
CA TRP A 255 21.34 3.91 17.92
C TRP A 255 20.78 4.81 16.83
N PHE A 256 19.61 5.42 17.03
CA PHE A 256 19.02 6.34 16.07
C PHE A 256 19.77 7.68 16.04
N LYS A 257 19.78 8.31 14.86
CA LYS A 257 20.19 9.71 14.69
C LYS A 257 19.14 10.64 15.30
N ALA A 258 19.39 11.94 15.30
CA ALA A 258 18.32 12.91 15.46
C ALA A 258 17.37 12.82 14.25
N LEU A 259 16.07 12.66 14.52
CA LEU A 259 15.01 12.54 13.52
C LEU A 259 13.96 13.64 13.76
N PRO A 260 13.09 13.95 12.78
CA PRO A 260 12.03 14.92 13.01
C PRO A 260 11.14 14.50 14.19
N GLY A 261 11.08 15.32 15.24
CA GLY A 261 10.30 15.05 16.44
C GLY A 261 10.89 14.01 17.42
N ALA A 262 12.09 13.48 17.16
CA ALA A 262 12.71 12.48 18.03
C ALA A 262 14.23 12.68 18.20
N GLN A 263 14.73 12.46 19.41
CA GLN A 263 16.15 12.50 19.75
C GLN A 263 16.68 11.08 20.06
N PRO A 264 18.00 10.82 19.93
CA PRO A 264 18.58 9.54 20.30
C PRO A 264 18.20 9.11 21.72
N GLY A 265 17.82 7.85 21.90
CA GLY A 265 17.38 7.30 23.19
C GLY A 265 15.92 7.63 23.56
N LYS A 266 15.22 8.46 22.78
CA LYS A 266 13.79 8.75 22.95
C LYS A 266 12.94 7.96 21.94
N PRO A 267 11.64 7.76 22.23
CA PRO A 267 10.74 7.10 21.29
C PRO A 267 10.68 7.82 19.93
N LEU A 268 10.56 7.06 18.84
CA LEU A 268 10.29 7.62 17.52
C LEU A 268 8.91 8.29 17.46
N VAL A 269 8.78 9.34 16.66
CA VAL A 269 7.51 10.07 16.43
C VAL A 269 7.19 10.06 14.94
N GLY A 270 6.42 9.07 14.50
CA GLY A 270 5.94 9.00 13.12
C GLY A 270 5.31 7.66 12.76
N PHE A 271 4.55 7.68 11.67
CA PHE A 271 4.02 6.45 11.07
C PHE A 271 5.17 5.60 10.48
N GLY A 272 6.13 6.27 9.86
CA GLY A 272 7.14 5.66 9.02
C GLY A 272 7.51 6.56 7.86
N HIS A 273 8.27 6.02 6.92
CA HIS A 273 8.73 6.75 5.76
C HIS A 273 8.66 5.93 4.48
N LEU A 274 8.49 6.62 3.36
CA LEU A 274 8.55 6.05 2.01
C LEU A 274 9.81 6.51 1.28
N LEU A 275 10.21 5.71 0.30
CA LEU A 275 11.51 5.84 -0.37
C LEU A 275 11.29 6.03 -1.88
N PRO A 276 11.54 7.23 -2.42
CA PRO A 276 11.56 7.44 -3.86
C PRO A 276 12.69 6.61 -4.47
N ARG A 277 12.42 5.95 -5.60
CA ARG A 277 13.45 5.10 -6.23
C ARG A 277 14.67 5.88 -6.69
N SER A 278 14.50 7.16 -7.06
CA SER A 278 15.60 8.03 -7.48
C SER A 278 16.64 8.27 -6.37
N MET A 279 16.33 7.98 -5.10
CA MET A 279 17.26 8.13 -3.97
C MET A 279 18.26 6.98 -3.81
N GLY A 280 18.22 5.99 -4.71
CA GLY A 280 19.16 4.86 -4.72
C GLY A 280 19.07 4.00 -3.45
N VAL A 281 17.87 3.90 -2.86
CA VAL A 281 17.58 3.02 -1.72
C VAL A 281 16.70 1.88 -2.23
N ARG A 282 17.04 0.64 -1.84
CA ARG A 282 16.41 -0.54 -2.42
C ARG A 282 15.11 -0.91 -1.73
N SER A 283 14.99 -0.61 -0.45
CA SER A 283 13.73 -0.69 0.31
C SER A 283 12.66 0.25 -0.28
N LEU A 284 11.39 -0.13 -0.16
CA LEU A 284 10.21 0.61 -0.63
C LEU A 284 9.70 1.61 0.43
N GLY A 285 9.87 1.26 1.69
CA GLY A 285 9.49 2.08 2.84
C GLY A 285 9.52 1.28 4.14
N THR A 286 9.50 2.00 5.25
CA THR A 286 9.61 1.43 6.59
C THR A 286 8.53 2.00 7.50
N ILE A 287 7.73 1.11 8.08
CA ILE A 287 6.77 1.42 9.14
C ILE A 287 7.50 1.40 10.49
N TRP A 288 7.36 2.48 11.25
CA TRP A 288 7.90 2.60 12.61
C TRP A 288 6.92 1.96 13.59
N SER A 289 6.88 0.63 13.61
CA SER A 289 5.80 -0.17 14.20
C SER A 289 5.56 0.10 15.69
N SER A 290 6.62 0.30 16.47
CA SER A 290 6.54 0.65 17.91
C SER A 290 6.11 2.09 18.16
N SER A 291 6.39 3.02 17.23
CA SER A 291 5.85 4.39 17.26
C SER A 291 4.37 4.39 16.92
N LEU A 292 3.99 3.67 15.86
CA LEU A 292 2.62 3.59 15.37
C LEU A 292 1.67 2.90 16.38
N PHE A 293 2.14 1.83 17.02
CA PHE A 293 1.41 1.08 18.02
C PHE A 293 2.27 0.87 19.27
N PRO A 294 2.14 1.73 20.30
CA PRO A 294 2.83 1.55 21.56
C PRO A 294 2.59 0.17 22.18
N GLY A 295 3.62 -0.41 22.80
CA GLY A 295 3.58 -1.75 23.40
C GLY A 295 3.89 -2.90 22.44
N ARG A 296 4.36 -2.61 21.22
CA ARG A 296 4.86 -3.63 20.26
C ARG A 296 6.33 -3.98 20.41
N ALA A 297 7.08 -3.22 21.20
CA ALA A 297 8.47 -3.47 21.53
C ALA A 297 8.68 -3.28 23.04
N PRO A 298 9.64 -4.01 23.65
CA PRO A 298 10.06 -3.75 25.03
C PRO A 298 10.70 -2.36 25.17
N GLU A 299 10.83 -1.89 26.41
CA GLU A 299 11.50 -0.61 26.70
C GLU A 299 12.94 -0.58 26.16
N GLY A 300 13.39 0.59 25.69
CA GLY A 300 14.70 0.78 25.08
C GLY A 300 14.82 0.32 23.61
N TRP A 301 13.79 -0.32 23.05
CA TRP A 301 13.81 -0.80 21.66
C TRP A 301 12.78 -0.09 20.78
N GLU A 302 13.11 -0.01 19.50
CA GLU A 302 12.22 0.35 18.40
C GLU A 302 12.10 -0.82 17.43
N LEU A 303 10.89 -1.03 16.92
CA LEU A 303 10.55 -2.09 15.98
C LEU A 303 10.23 -1.48 14.61
N LEU A 304 11.03 -1.83 13.61
CA LEU A 304 10.84 -1.37 12.24
C LEU A 304 10.35 -2.52 11.36
N LEU A 305 9.31 -2.28 10.57
CA LEU A 305 8.82 -3.19 9.53
C LEU A 305 9.10 -2.57 8.17
N THR A 306 10.06 -3.13 7.46
CA THR A 306 10.54 -2.63 6.17
C THR A 306 10.09 -3.54 5.04
N TYR A 307 9.69 -2.95 3.92
CA TYR A 307 9.35 -3.68 2.70
C TYR A 307 10.41 -3.43 1.63
N ILE A 308 10.80 -4.46 0.88
CA ILE A 308 11.82 -4.41 -0.19
C ILE A 308 11.38 -5.30 -1.36
N GLY A 309 11.80 -4.97 -2.58
CA GLY A 309 11.39 -5.65 -3.81
C GLY A 309 10.43 -4.83 -4.68
N GLY A 310 9.35 -5.46 -5.15
CA GLY A 310 8.32 -4.83 -5.96
C GLY A 310 8.58 -4.91 -7.47
N ALA A 311 7.69 -4.33 -8.26
CA ALA A 311 7.68 -4.43 -9.72
C ALA A 311 8.97 -3.91 -10.39
N ARG A 312 9.66 -2.98 -9.72
CA ARG A 312 10.93 -2.38 -10.17
C ARG A 312 12.19 -3.02 -9.55
N ASP A 313 12.04 -4.08 -8.76
CA ASP A 313 13.15 -4.85 -8.17
C ASP A 313 12.73 -6.31 -7.98
N LYS A 314 12.56 -7.01 -9.11
CA LYS A 314 12.11 -8.41 -9.14
C LYS A 314 13.20 -9.38 -8.66
N GLY A 315 14.47 -8.96 -8.73
CA GLY A 315 15.61 -9.76 -8.29
C GLY A 315 15.59 -10.12 -6.81
N ILE A 316 14.75 -9.47 -6.00
CA ILE A 316 14.50 -9.88 -4.61
C ILE A 316 14.03 -11.34 -4.48
N ALA A 317 13.40 -11.90 -5.53
CA ALA A 317 12.91 -13.27 -5.56
C ALA A 317 14.04 -14.31 -5.47
N GLU A 318 15.24 -13.94 -5.92
CA GLU A 318 16.41 -14.82 -6.07
C GLU A 318 17.41 -14.65 -4.93
N MET A 319 17.21 -13.64 -4.06
CA MET A 319 18.09 -13.38 -2.94
C MET A 319 17.80 -14.30 -1.75
N SER A 320 18.86 -14.64 -1.02
CA SER A 320 18.75 -15.28 0.29
C SER A 320 18.12 -14.34 1.33
N VAL A 321 17.55 -14.91 2.38
CA VAL A 321 16.99 -14.13 3.50
C VAL A 321 18.06 -13.26 4.14
N GLU A 322 19.28 -13.77 4.25
CA GLU A 322 20.44 -13.09 4.83
C GLU A 322 20.83 -11.85 4.02
N GLU A 323 20.88 -11.95 2.68
CA GLU A 323 21.15 -10.80 1.81
C GLU A 323 20.04 -9.74 1.88
N ILE A 324 18.78 -10.18 1.92
CA ILE A 324 17.62 -9.28 2.07
C ILE A 324 17.70 -8.52 3.39
N VAL A 325 17.97 -9.22 4.50
CA VAL A 325 18.07 -8.61 5.83
C VAL A 325 19.25 -7.65 5.89
N LYS A 326 20.41 -8.03 5.34
CA LYS A 326 21.59 -7.17 5.26
C LYS A 326 21.32 -5.89 4.47
N GLN A 327 20.61 -5.99 3.35
CA GLN A 327 20.24 -4.82 2.55
C GLN A 327 19.28 -3.90 3.31
N VAL A 328 18.25 -4.44 3.95
CA VAL A 328 17.30 -3.65 4.75
C VAL A 328 18.01 -2.97 5.92
N ASP A 329 18.92 -3.68 6.59
CA ASP A 329 19.71 -3.11 7.68
C ASP A 329 20.60 -1.96 7.18
N ALA A 330 21.26 -2.13 6.04
CA ALA A 330 22.06 -1.07 5.41
C ALA A 330 21.20 0.16 5.01
N ASP A 331 20.02 -0.05 4.43
CA ASP A 331 19.08 1.02 4.10
C ASP A 331 18.63 1.79 5.36
N ASN A 332 18.34 1.07 6.46
CA ASN A 332 18.01 1.69 7.74
C ASN A 332 19.19 2.46 8.36
N HIS A 333 20.44 2.02 8.19
CA HIS A 333 21.63 2.77 8.62
C HIS A 333 21.86 4.03 7.80
N LYS A 334 21.67 3.95 6.48
CA LYS A 334 21.74 5.13 5.60
C LYS A 334 20.82 6.23 6.11
N ILE A 335 19.59 5.88 6.50
CA ILE A 335 18.53 6.87 6.77
C ILE A 335 18.40 7.16 8.28
N LEU A 336 18.12 6.15 9.09
CA LEU A 336 17.64 6.32 10.47
C LEU A 336 18.72 6.18 11.56
N LEU A 337 19.72 5.32 11.36
CA LEU A 337 20.65 4.89 12.42
C LEU A 337 22.03 5.50 12.27
N LYS A 338 22.71 5.78 13.38
CA LYS A 338 24.09 6.28 13.37
C LYS A 338 25.00 5.33 12.57
N PRO A 339 26.00 5.84 11.83
CA PRO A 339 26.88 4.99 11.01
C PRO A 339 27.62 3.90 11.78
N ASP A 340 27.89 4.12 13.07
CA ASP A 340 28.59 3.21 13.99
C ASP A 340 27.65 2.33 14.83
N ALA A 341 26.34 2.41 14.59
CA ALA A 341 25.38 1.56 15.28
C ALA A 341 25.61 0.07 14.94
N PRO A 342 25.43 -0.85 15.91
CA PRO A 342 25.42 -2.29 15.62
C PRO A 342 24.26 -2.69 14.71
N ALA A 343 24.43 -3.80 14.01
CA ALA A 343 23.38 -4.43 13.23
C ALA A 343 22.14 -4.73 14.08
N GLY A 344 20.95 -4.53 13.50
CA GLY A 344 19.69 -4.73 14.20
C GLY A 344 19.39 -6.21 14.50
N LYS A 345 18.53 -6.44 15.49
CA LYS A 345 18.05 -7.78 15.82
C LYS A 345 16.91 -8.19 14.89
N LEU A 346 17.14 -9.15 14.01
CA LEU A 346 16.11 -9.72 13.15
C LEU A 346 15.04 -10.44 14.00
N LEU A 347 13.77 -10.09 13.78
CA LEU A 347 12.63 -10.78 14.38
C LEU A 347 11.83 -11.61 13.36
N GLY A 348 11.93 -11.28 12.08
CA GLY A 348 11.31 -12.07 11.02
C GLY A 348 11.58 -11.50 9.64
N CYS A 349 11.71 -12.39 8.67
CA CYS A 349 11.75 -12.07 7.25
C CYS A 349 10.79 -13.01 6.51
N ARG A 350 9.90 -12.45 5.69
CA ARG A 350 9.00 -13.23 4.85
C ARG A 350 9.07 -12.72 3.42
N VAL A 351 9.45 -13.59 2.50
CA VAL A 351 9.44 -13.31 1.07
C VAL A 351 8.13 -13.85 0.47
N TRP A 352 7.39 -12.97 -0.19
CA TRP A 352 6.21 -13.30 -0.96
C TRP A 352 6.56 -13.24 -2.44
N GLN A 353 6.61 -14.38 -3.11
CA GLN A 353 6.98 -14.44 -4.53
C GLN A 353 5.92 -13.80 -5.46
N THR A 354 4.67 -13.81 -5.01
CA THR A 354 3.53 -13.16 -5.69
C THR A 354 2.75 -12.37 -4.64
N ALA A 355 3.16 -11.13 -4.40
CA ALA A 355 2.70 -10.35 -3.26
C ALA A 355 1.41 -9.56 -3.54
N ILE A 356 1.47 -8.58 -4.45
CA ILE A 356 0.41 -7.58 -4.66
C ILE A 356 -0.01 -7.57 -6.14
N PRO A 357 -1.26 -7.93 -6.48
CA PRO A 357 -1.76 -7.81 -7.85
C PRO A 357 -1.60 -6.40 -8.42
N GLN A 358 -1.04 -6.31 -9.63
CA GLN A 358 -0.76 -5.04 -10.30
C GLN A 358 -1.86 -4.70 -11.29
N TYR A 359 -2.47 -3.53 -11.12
CA TYR A 359 -3.56 -3.05 -11.98
C TYR A 359 -2.96 -2.27 -13.15
N CYS A 360 -2.22 -2.99 -14.00
CA CYS A 360 -1.56 -2.43 -15.18
C CYS A 360 -2.56 -1.99 -16.25
N ARG A 361 -2.08 -1.29 -17.28
CA ARG A 361 -2.89 -0.99 -18.48
C ARG A 361 -3.56 -2.24 -19.06
N GLY A 362 -4.85 -2.14 -19.38
CA GLY A 362 -5.70 -3.26 -19.81
C GLY A 362 -6.27 -4.10 -18.65
N HIS A 363 -6.00 -3.75 -17.39
CA HIS A 363 -6.54 -4.50 -16.24
C HIS A 363 -8.08 -4.53 -16.22
N LEU A 364 -8.74 -3.45 -16.66
CA LEU A 364 -10.19 -3.40 -16.71
C LEU A 364 -10.79 -4.22 -17.86
N ASP A 365 -10.00 -4.61 -18.85
CA ASP A 365 -10.45 -5.51 -19.91
C ASP A 365 -10.36 -6.99 -19.48
N ILE A 366 -9.59 -7.27 -18.42
CA ILE A 366 -9.46 -8.60 -17.80
C ILE A 366 -10.63 -8.89 -16.85
N LEU A 367 -11.22 -7.86 -16.23
CA LEU A 367 -12.31 -7.95 -15.25
C LEU A 367 -13.68 -7.79 -15.90
#